data_AF-A0A940NVI2-F1
#
_entry.id   AF-A0A940NVI2-F1
#
_cell.length_a   1.000
_cell.length_b   1.000
_cell.length_c   1.000
_cell.angle_alpha   90.00
_cell.angle_beta   90.00
_cell.angle_gamma   90.00
#
_symmetry.space_group_name_H-M   'P 1'
#
loop_
_entity.id
_entity.type
_entity.pdbx_description
1 polymer ?
#
loop_
_entity_poly.entity_id
_entity_poly.type
_entity_poly.pdbx_seq_one_letter_code
_entity_poly.pdbx_strand_id
1 'polypeptide(L)'
;MRRSNMHLLMFIILLLLLVGCRSIPIGGHAIIDWVDFIKWDGKMYYGIHSGVVSDGNFIGKKLGKVKFQVADNVTNSRYKIKDGDAAFHEKGTEIYRIKGNPDLLAVKDTRSINGYRIYYERDKYEYQWNFKNVPIEKVNAIEIYQGYVPNTKKITRINDKEKVNRFLKILKNSEEKPDFQPDTTKGDPTDYEMVLYTDEPIAYKYNMQFDGTTYFWYPWEPSILSEEIGAFIPN
;
A
#
# COMPACT_ATOMS: atom_id res chain seq x y z
N MET A 1 72.90 -27.49 16.59
CA MET A 1 71.48 -27.43 17.04
C MET A 1 70.90 -26.03 16.78
N ARG A 2 70.27 -25.76 15.61
CA ARG A 2 69.40 -24.57 15.40
C ARG A 2 68.72 -24.50 14.01
N ARG A 3 68.33 -25.63 13.40
CA ARG A 3 67.67 -25.61 12.06
C ARG A 3 66.29 -26.27 11.99
N SER A 4 65.92 -27.17 12.92
CA SER A 4 64.59 -27.81 12.89
C SER A 4 63.47 -26.96 13.52
N ASN A 5 63.79 -25.97 14.37
CA ASN A 5 62.77 -25.15 15.04
C ASN A 5 62.15 -24.08 14.13
N MET A 6 62.82 -23.68 13.04
CA MET A 6 62.28 -22.65 12.14
C MET A 6 61.21 -23.19 11.20
N HIS A 7 61.37 -24.43 10.72
CA HIS A 7 60.34 -25.10 9.91
C HIS A 7 59.11 -25.48 10.75
N LEU A 8 59.30 -25.90 12.01
CA LEU A 8 58.20 -26.19 12.92
C LEU A 8 57.40 -24.92 13.27
N LEU A 9 58.10 -23.80 13.53
CA LEU A 9 57.46 -22.51 13.81
C LEU A 9 56.68 -21.99 12.60
N MET A 10 57.24 -22.14 11.39
CA MET A 10 56.58 -21.74 10.14
C MET A 10 55.33 -22.61 9.86
N PHE A 11 55.38 -23.90 10.19
CA PHE A 11 54.23 -24.81 10.05
C PHE A 11 53.11 -24.49 11.06
N ILE A 12 53.47 -24.12 12.29
CA ILE A 12 52.51 -23.69 13.33
C ILE A 12 51.84 -22.34 12.94
N ILE A 13 52.61 -21.39 12.40
CA ILE A 13 52.07 -20.12 11.90
C ILE A 13 51.14 -20.35 10.70
N LEU A 14 51.48 -21.27 9.80
CA LEU A 14 50.63 -21.63 8.65
C LEU A 14 49.30 -22.27 9.11
N LEU A 15 49.34 -23.11 10.14
CA LEU A 15 48.15 -23.73 10.75
C LEU A 15 47.27 -22.69 11.47
N LEU A 16 47.85 -21.67 12.10
CA LEU A 16 47.11 -20.57 12.73
C LEU A 16 46.44 -19.65 11.69
N LEU A 17 47.06 -19.47 10.52
CA LEU A 17 46.47 -18.72 9.40
C LEU A 17 45.28 -19.44 8.75
N LEU A 18 45.17 -20.77 8.91
CA LEU A 18 44.04 -21.57 8.39
C LEU A 18 42.79 -21.53 9.28
N VAL A 19 42.82 -20.85 10.44
CA VAL A 19 41.68 -20.76 11.38
C VAL A 19 40.82 -19.49 11.18
N GLY A 20 41.18 -18.59 10.27
CA GLY A 20 40.34 -17.46 9.86
C GLY A 20 39.60 -17.79 8.55
N CYS A 21 38.28 -17.70 8.38
CA CYS A 21 37.18 -17.28 9.22
C CYS A 21 36.13 -18.39 9.21
N ARG A 22 35.87 -19.05 10.35
CA ARG A 22 34.55 -19.65 10.53
C ARG A 22 33.63 -18.47 10.83
N SER A 23 32.90 -18.01 9.82
CA SER A 23 31.81 -17.07 10.01
C SER A 23 30.90 -17.66 11.07
N ILE A 24 31.03 -17.14 12.29
CA ILE A 24 30.03 -17.33 13.33
C ILE A 24 28.73 -16.95 12.63
N PRO A 25 27.70 -17.83 12.58
CA PRO A 25 26.38 -17.38 12.22
C PRO A 25 25.92 -16.57 13.42
N ILE A 26 26.46 -15.35 13.55
CA ILE A 26 25.82 -14.29 14.30
C ILE A 26 24.51 -14.20 13.56
N GLY A 27 23.46 -14.74 14.19
CA GLY A 27 22.09 -14.57 13.78
C GLY A 27 21.80 -13.08 13.86
N GLY A 28 22.28 -12.35 12.86
CA GLY A 28 21.85 -11.00 12.59
C GLY A 28 20.38 -11.16 12.27
N HIS A 29 19.54 -10.76 13.21
CA HIS A 29 18.14 -10.52 12.96
C HIS A 29 18.10 -9.44 11.87
N ALA A 30 18.02 -9.86 10.61
CA ALA A 30 17.81 -8.93 9.53
C ALA A 30 16.40 -8.38 9.72
N ILE A 31 16.30 -7.05 9.86
CA ILE A 31 15.02 -6.38 9.70
C ILE A 31 14.74 -6.43 8.20
N ILE A 32 13.74 -7.22 7.82
CA ILE A 32 13.32 -7.37 6.42
C ILE A 32 12.16 -6.40 6.22
N ASP A 33 12.34 -5.43 5.33
CA ASP A 33 11.26 -4.58 4.87
C ASP A 33 10.45 -5.32 3.79
N TRP A 34 9.16 -5.51 4.06
CA TRP A 34 8.29 -6.29 3.20
C TRP A 34 7.45 -5.35 2.35
N VAL A 35 7.44 -5.60 1.03
CA VAL A 35 6.41 -5.01 0.16
C VAL A 35 5.06 -5.66 0.47
N ASP A 36 3.95 -4.91 0.37
CA ASP A 36 2.61 -5.49 0.57
C ASP A 36 2.30 -6.49 -0.55
N PHE A 37 2.39 -7.78 -0.26
CA PHE A 37 2.19 -8.85 -1.23
C PHE A 37 1.34 -10.01 -0.70
N ILE A 38 0.81 -10.78 -1.65
CA ILE A 38 0.25 -12.12 -1.44
C ILE A 38 0.79 -13.08 -2.51
N LYS A 39 1.30 -14.23 -2.10
CA LYS A 39 1.65 -15.33 -3.00
C LYS A 39 0.49 -16.30 -3.08
N TRP A 40 -0.11 -16.44 -4.27
CA TRP A 40 -1.27 -17.31 -4.46
C TRP A 40 -1.20 -18.03 -5.80
N ASP A 41 -1.39 -19.34 -5.80
CA ASP A 41 -1.46 -20.18 -7.00
C ASP A 41 -0.26 -19.96 -7.95
N GLY A 42 0.95 -20.00 -7.40
CA GLY A 42 2.19 -19.79 -8.15
C GLY A 42 2.44 -18.34 -8.59
N LYS A 43 1.56 -17.38 -8.27
CA LYS A 43 1.66 -15.97 -8.70
C LYS A 43 1.89 -15.01 -7.55
N MET A 44 2.56 -13.89 -7.84
CA MET A 44 2.75 -12.78 -6.90
C MET A 44 1.71 -11.71 -7.15
N TYR A 45 1.06 -11.26 -6.08
CA TYR A 45 0.10 -10.17 -6.11
C TYR A 45 0.58 -9.04 -5.19
N TYR A 46 0.50 -7.79 -5.64
CA TYR A 46 0.91 -6.61 -4.86
C TYR A 46 -0.29 -5.75 -4.46
N GLY A 47 -0.22 -5.14 -3.28
CA GLY A 47 -1.29 -4.33 -2.72
C GLY A 47 -1.56 -3.08 -3.56
N ILE A 48 -2.84 -2.73 -3.68
CA ILE A 48 -3.29 -1.47 -4.30
C ILE A 48 -3.74 -0.53 -3.19
N HIS A 49 -2.95 0.51 -2.93
CA HIS A 49 -3.25 1.47 -1.86
C HIS A 49 -4.21 2.59 -2.28
N SER A 50 -4.27 2.90 -3.58
CA SER A 50 -5.19 3.89 -4.17
C SER A 50 -6.43 3.27 -4.83
N GLY A 51 -6.80 2.06 -4.42
CA GLY A 51 -7.97 1.33 -4.91
C GLY A 51 -8.85 0.83 -3.77
N VAL A 52 -10.17 0.83 -3.99
CA VAL A 52 -11.18 0.32 -3.06
C VAL A 52 -12.16 -0.56 -3.83
N VAL A 53 -12.65 -1.65 -3.25
CA VAL A 53 -13.71 -2.44 -3.89
C VAL A 53 -14.95 -1.57 -3.94
N SER A 54 -15.48 -1.30 -5.14
CA SER A 54 -16.55 -0.32 -5.33
C SER A 54 -17.86 -0.76 -4.67
N ASP A 55 -18.17 -2.06 -4.74
CA ASP A 55 -19.36 -2.65 -4.15
C ASP A 55 -19.12 -4.13 -3.78
N GLY A 56 -19.71 -4.59 -2.68
CA GLY A 56 -19.60 -5.98 -2.23
C GLY A 56 -20.08 -7.01 -3.24
N ASN A 57 -20.97 -6.62 -4.17
CA ASN A 57 -21.44 -7.46 -5.27
C ASN A 57 -20.33 -7.83 -6.26
N PHE A 58 -19.22 -7.09 -6.30
CA PHE A 58 -18.05 -7.46 -7.11
C PHE A 58 -17.16 -8.52 -6.46
N ILE A 59 -17.38 -8.85 -5.18
CA ILE A 59 -16.69 -9.96 -4.52
C ILE A 59 -17.20 -11.28 -5.09
N GLY A 60 -16.28 -12.03 -5.69
CA GLY A 60 -16.53 -13.32 -6.32
C GLY A 60 -16.31 -14.49 -5.38
N LYS A 61 -15.97 -15.64 -5.97
CA LYS A 61 -15.72 -16.87 -5.22
C LYS A 61 -14.55 -16.71 -4.24
N LYS A 62 -14.70 -17.29 -3.07
CA LYS A 62 -13.59 -17.51 -2.14
C LYS A 62 -12.58 -18.46 -2.77
N LEU A 63 -11.31 -18.04 -2.77
CA LEU A 63 -10.19 -18.85 -3.26
C LEU A 63 -9.58 -19.67 -2.13
N GLY A 64 -9.51 -19.10 -0.94
CA GLY A 64 -8.97 -19.77 0.22
C GLY A 64 -8.66 -18.79 1.34
N LYS A 65 -7.58 -19.04 2.06
CA LYS A 65 -7.15 -18.25 3.20
C LYS A 65 -5.64 -18.08 3.20
N VAL A 66 -5.17 -16.97 3.75
CA VAL A 66 -3.75 -16.77 4.08
C VAL A 66 -3.30 -17.90 5.00
N LYS A 67 -2.17 -18.53 4.68
CA LYS A 67 -1.58 -19.64 5.44
C LYS A 67 -0.53 -19.16 6.42
N PHE A 68 0.16 -18.06 6.10
CA PHE A 68 1.25 -17.52 6.90
C PHE A 68 1.45 -16.02 6.64
N GLN A 69 1.61 -15.24 7.70
CA GLN A 69 2.03 -13.85 7.62
C GLN A 69 3.55 -13.80 7.71
N VAL A 70 4.24 -13.16 6.76
CA VAL A 70 5.71 -13.10 6.77
C VAL A 70 6.26 -11.93 7.58
N ALA A 71 5.56 -10.78 7.58
CA ALA A 71 5.94 -9.67 8.45
C ALA A 71 5.93 -10.13 9.91
N ASP A 72 6.93 -9.69 10.66
CA ASP A 72 7.16 -10.00 12.08
C ASP A 72 7.41 -11.47 12.43
N ASN A 73 7.24 -12.40 11.48
CA ASN A 73 7.40 -13.85 11.69
C ASN A 73 8.62 -14.44 10.96
N VAL A 74 9.20 -13.70 10.01
CA VAL A 74 10.37 -14.12 9.24
C VAL A 74 11.54 -13.16 9.51
N THR A 75 12.62 -13.70 10.08
CA THR A 75 13.86 -12.97 10.36
C THR A 75 15.03 -13.44 9.49
N ASN A 76 14.86 -14.53 8.75
CA ASN A 76 15.87 -15.07 7.85
C ASN A 76 15.72 -14.45 6.46
N SER A 77 16.67 -13.62 6.05
CA SER A 77 16.69 -12.99 4.72
C SER A 77 16.74 -13.97 3.55
N ARG A 78 17.06 -15.25 3.80
CA ARG A 78 17.02 -16.33 2.79
C ARG A 78 15.68 -17.06 2.73
N TYR A 79 14.65 -16.58 3.44
CA TYR A 79 13.31 -17.15 3.38
C TYR A 79 12.77 -17.10 1.94
N LYS A 80 12.21 -18.23 1.50
CA LYS A 80 11.60 -18.35 0.17
C LYS A 80 10.09 -18.25 0.32
N ILE A 81 9.52 -17.19 -0.24
CA ILE A 81 8.07 -16.97 -0.31
C ILE A 81 7.40 -18.16 -0.99
N LYS A 82 6.29 -18.65 -0.41
CA LYS A 82 5.53 -19.81 -0.89
C LYS A 82 4.03 -19.51 -0.95
N ASP A 83 3.28 -20.34 -1.67
CA ASP A 83 1.83 -20.14 -1.84
C ASP A 83 1.06 -20.14 -0.52
N GLY A 84 0.28 -19.09 -0.31
CA GLY A 84 -0.45 -18.79 0.92
C GLY A 84 0.27 -17.84 1.87
N ASP A 85 1.50 -17.43 1.56
CA ASP A 85 2.17 -16.35 2.29
C ASP A 85 1.55 -14.99 1.94
N ALA A 86 1.39 -14.14 2.95
CA ALA A 86 1.05 -12.73 2.81
C ALA A 86 2.02 -11.88 3.63
N ALA A 87 2.32 -10.67 3.16
CA ALA A 87 3.17 -9.74 3.89
C ALA A 87 2.55 -9.39 5.25
N PHE A 88 1.35 -8.81 5.23
CA PHE A 88 0.76 -8.15 6.40
C PHE A 88 -0.59 -8.73 6.85
N HIS A 89 -1.14 -9.70 6.11
CA HIS A 89 -2.40 -10.33 6.50
C HIS A 89 -2.17 -11.52 7.42
N GLU A 90 -2.94 -11.59 8.50
CA GLU A 90 -2.88 -12.69 9.46
C GLU A 90 -3.29 -14.03 8.83
N LYS A 91 -2.74 -15.12 9.36
CA LYS A 91 -3.14 -16.48 8.99
C LYS A 91 -4.65 -16.65 9.21
N GLY A 92 -5.33 -17.20 8.20
CA GLY A 92 -6.77 -17.43 8.22
C GLY A 92 -7.61 -16.34 7.54
N THR A 93 -7.00 -15.20 7.19
CA THR A 93 -7.67 -14.12 6.44
C THR A 93 -8.15 -14.64 5.09
N GLU A 94 -9.40 -14.34 4.73
CA GLU A 94 -10.06 -14.88 3.54
C GLU A 94 -9.66 -14.13 2.26
N ILE A 95 -9.39 -14.89 1.20
CA ILE A 95 -8.98 -14.39 -0.12
C ILE A 95 -10.08 -14.75 -1.13
N TYR A 96 -10.46 -13.77 -1.94
CA TYR A 96 -11.54 -13.88 -2.91
C TYR A 96 -11.07 -13.42 -4.30
N ARG A 97 -11.76 -13.90 -5.33
CA ARG A 97 -11.70 -13.28 -6.66
C ARG A 97 -12.52 -12.00 -6.70
N ILE A 98 -12.12 -11.10 -7.59
CA ILE A 98 -12.98 -9.99 -8.03
C ILE A 98 -13.70 -10.41 -9.32
N LYS A 99 -15.02 -10.21 -9.36
CA LYS A 99 -15.83 -10.53 -10.54
C LYS A 99 -15.41 -9.68 -11.72
N GLY A 100 -15.33 -10.29 -12.90
CA GLY A 100 -14.91 -9.60 -14.13
C GLY A 100 -13.42 -9.29 -14.22
N ASN A 101 -12.62 -9.53 -13.16
CA ASN A 101 -11.20 -9.18 -13.15
C ASN A 101 -10.35 -10.32 -12.53
N PRO A 102 -9.92 -11.31 -13.34
CA PRO A 102 -9.26 -12.53 -12.83
C PRO A 102 -7.87 -12.29 -12.25
N ASP A 103 -7.27 -11.14 -12.56
CA ASP A 103 -5.91 -10.79 -12.19
C ASP A 103 -5.87 -9.90 -10.93
N LEU A 104 -7.04 -9.68 -10.31
CA LEU A 104 -7.20 -9.02 -9.03
C LEU A 104 -7.69 -9.99 -7.96
N LEU A 105 -7.19 -9.79 -6.75
CA LEU A 105 -7.65 -10.45 -5.53
C LEU A 105 -8.26 -9.42 -4.58
N ALA A 106 -9.31 -9.83 -3.87
CA ALA A 106 -9.83 -9.11 -2.72
C ALA A 106 -9.54 -9.92 -1.46
N VAL A 107 -8.96 -9.26 -0.44
CA VAL A 107 -8.63 -9.88 0.84
C VAL A 107 -9.36 -9.17 1.94
N LYS A 108 -10.03 -9.93 2.81
CA LYS A 108 -10.87 -9.37 3.87
C LYS A 108 -10.03 -8.48 4.79
N ASP A 109 -10.44 -7.24 4.96
CA ASP A 109 -9.85 -6.30 5.92
C ASP A 109 -10.96 -5.39 6.44
N THR A 110 -11.41 -5.62 7.68
CA THR A 110 -12.50 -4.87 8.30
C THR A 110 -12.17 -3.40 8.52
N ARG A 111 -10.90 -3.01 8.40
CA ARG A 111 -10.43 -1.64 8.54
C ARG A 111 -10.50 -0.87 7.22
N SER A 112 -10.52 -1.58 6.09
CA SER A 112 -10.56 -0.95 4.77
C SER A 112 -11.98 -0.51 4.42
N ILE A 113 -12.10 0.58 3.64
CA ILE A 113 -13.38 1.00 3.05
C ILE A 113 -13.96 -0.20 2.27
N ASN A 114 -15.24 -0.48 2.47
CA ASN A 114 -15.97 -1.63 1.93
C ASN A 114 -15.42 -3.02 2.34
N GLY A 115 -14.50 -3.08 3.31
CA GLY A 115 -14.11 -4.29 4.03
C GLY A 115 -13.10 -5.20 3.32
N TYR A 116 -12.42 -4.72 2.28
CA TYR A 116 -11.41 -5.49 1.54
C TYR A 116 -10.22 -4.63 1.12
N ARG A 117 -9.02 -5.22 1.22
CA ARG A 117 -7.84 -4.76 0.47
C ARG A 117 -7.80 -5.44 -0.90
N ILE A 118 -7.25 -4.74 -1.88
CA ILE A 118 -7.14 -5.26 -3.25
C ILE A 118 -5.68 -5.49 -3.57
N TYR A 119 -5.43 -6.58 -4.31
CA TYR A 119 -4.12 -6.90 -4.83
C TYR A 119 -4.19 -7.19 -6.32
N TYR A 120 -3.16 -6.81 -7.07
CA TYR A 120 -3.04 -7.06 -8.52
C TYR A 120 -1.89 -8.03 -8.83
N GLU A 121 -2.06 -8.86 -9.87
CA GLU A 121 -1.02 -9.77 -10.34
C GLU A 121 0.18 -8.97 -10.87
N ARG A 122 1.32 -9.09 -10.19
CA ARG A 122 2.52 -8.27 -10.43
C ARG A 122 2.97 -8.29 -11.88
N ASP A 123 2.99 -9.47 -12.50
CA ASP A 123 3.60 -9.68 -13.81
C ASP A 123 2.68 -9.28 -14.99
N LYS A 124 1.47 -8.78 -14.71
CA LYS A 124 0.46 -8.42 -15.72
C LYS A 124 0.12 -6.94 -15.82
N TYR A 125 0.43 -6.16 -14.79
CA TYR A 125 0.04 -4.75 -14.74
C TYR A 125 1.24 -3.85 -14.48
N GLU A 126 1.32 -2.78 -15.25
CA GLU A 126 1.90 -1.54 -14.76
C GLU A 126 0.91 -0.88 -13.79
N TYR A 127 1.40 -0.23 -12.74
CA TYR A 127 0.54 0.36 -11.72
C TYR A 127 -0.37 1.45 -12.31
N GLN A 128 -1.68 1.19 -12.38
CA GLN A 128 -2.63 2.07 -13.08
C GLN A 128 -3.44 2.99 -12.16
N TRP A 129 -3.33 2.88 -10.84
CA TRP A 129 -4.19 3.61 -9.90
C TRP A 129 -3.70 5.03 -9.55
N ASN A 130 -2.96 5.68 -10.46
CA ASN A 130 -2.61 7.10 -10.36
C ASN A 130 -3.80 7.98 -10.82
N PHE A 131 -3.94 9.18 -10.26
CA PHE A 131 -5.03 10.09 -10.60
C PHE A 131 -5.12 10.41 -12.11
N LYS A 132 -3.98 10.51 -12.80
CA LYS A 132 -3.93 10.76 -14.26
C LYS A 132 -4.59 9.67 -15.10
N ASN A 133 -4.73 8.47 -14.55
CA ASN A 133 -5.33 7.31 -15.22
C ASN A 133 -6.81 7.11 -14.81
N VAL A 134 -7.36 7.98 -13.96
CA VAL A 134 -8.78 7.92 -13.60
C VAL A 134 -9.60 8.28 -14.84
N PRO A 135 -10.57 7.46 -15.26
CA PRO A 135 -11.51 7.82 -16.31
C PRO A 135 -12.53 8.82 -15.73
N ILE A 136 -12.14 10.09 -15.65
CA ILE A 136 -12.88 11.17 -14.98
C ILE A 136 -14.32 11.26 -15.49
N GLU A 137 -14.53 11.05 -16.78
CA GLU A 137 -15.83 11.05 -17.45
C GLU A 137 -16.77 9.92 -17.01
N LYS A 138 -16.22 8.84 -16.45
CA LYS A 138 -17.00 7.72 -15.89
C LYS A 138 -17.33 7.90 -14.42
N VAL A 139 -16.73 8.88 -13.73
CA VAL A 139 -16.98 9.09 -12.31
C VAL A 139 -18.42 9.55 -12.11
N ASN A 140 -19.21 8.76 -11.39
CA ASN A 140 -20.64 9.02 -11.17
C ASN A 140 -21.00 9.33 -9.71
N ALA A 141 -20.10 9.00 -8.78
CA ALA A 141 -20.27 9.28 -7.38
C ALA A 141 -18.92 9.46 -6.71
N ILE A 142 -18.92 10.29 -5.66
CA ILE A 142 -17.77 10.56 -4.82
C ILE A 142 -18.19 10.36 -3.38
N GLU A 143 -17.39 9.64 -2.60
CA GLU A 143 -17.52 9.62 -1.15
C GLU A 143 -16.30 10.27 -0.52
N ILE A 144 -16.51 11.01 0.55
CA ILE A 144 -15.43 11.57 1.37
C ILE A 144 -15.57 11.00 2.77
N TYR A 145 -14.43 10.54 3.28
CA TYR A 145 -14.25 10.02 4.62
C TYR A 145 -13.30 10.96 5.36
N GLN A 146 -13.54 11.20 6.64
CA GLN A 146 -12.64 11.95 7.51
C GLN A 146 -11.84 10.99 8.39
N GLY A 147 -10.57 11.29 8.59
CA GLY A 147 -9.60 10.48 9.32
C GLY A 147 -8.80 9.54 8.42
N TYR A 148 -8.00 8.68 9.04
CA TYR A 148 -7.20 7.64 8.37
C TYR A 148 -7.59 6.24 8.83
N VAL A 149 -7.45 5.24 7.96
CA VAL A 149 -7.76 3.83 8.26
C VAL A 149 -6.94 3.37 9.48
N PRO A 150 -7.55 2.75 10.51
CA PRO A 150 -8.91 2.20 10.57
C PRO A 150 -10.02 3.16 11.03
N ASN A 151 -9.67 4.37 11.45
CA ASN A 151 -10.58 5.31 12.10
C ASN A 151 -11.19 6.31 11.09
N THR A 152 -11.59 5.83 9.91
CA THR A 152 -12.25 6.67 8.93
C THR A 152 -13.76 6.68 9.15
N LYS A 153 -14.37 7.85 8.98
CA LYS A 153 -15.83 8.02 9.03
C LYS A 153 -16.30 8.64 7.73
N LYS A 154 -17.25 8.00 7.04
CA LYS A 154 -17.91 8.63 5.89
C LYS A 154 -18.63 9.89 6.33
N ILE A 155 -18.29 11.01 5.74
CA ILE A 155 -18.87 12.33 6.04
C ILE A 155 -19.81 12.81 4.93
N THR A 156 -19.56 12.42 3.68
CA THR A 156 -20.41 12.84 2.56
C THR A 156 -20.44 11.82 1.43
N ARG A 157 -21.51 11.88 0.64
CA ARG A 157 -21.65 11.22 -0.65
C ARG A 157 -22.24 12.19 -1.65
N ILE A 158 -21.57 12.36 -2.78
CA ILE A 158 -21.94 13.24 -3.89
C ILE A 158 -22.30 12.34 -5.06
N ASN A 159 -23.54 12.42 -5.55
CA ASN A 159 -24.03 11.68 -6.72
C ASN A 159 -24.79 12.60 -7.70
N ASP A 160 -24.94 13.88 -7.37
CA ASP A 160 -25.45 14.89 -8.29
C ASP A 160 -24.38 15.20 -9.35
N LYS A 161 -24.76 15.13 -10.62
CA LYS A 161 -23.82 15.20 -11.74
C LYS A 161 -23.10 16.54 -11.83
N GLU A 162 -23.77 17.65 -11.54
CA GLU A 162 -23.14 18.98 -11.56
C GLU A 162 -22.13 19.12 -10.43
N LYS A 163 -22.49 18.66 -9.22
CA LYS A 163 -21.59 18.63 -8.06
C LYS A 163 -20.39 17.72 -8.27
N VAL A 164 -20.58 16.52 -8.82
CA VAL A 164 -19.50 15.60 -9.19
C VAL A 164 -18.54 16.28 -10.17
N ASN A 165 -19.06 16.86 -11.25
CA ASN A 165 -18.24 17.56 -12.25
C ASN A 165 -17.48 18.74 -11.65
N ARG A 166 -18.11 19.52 -10.76
CA ARG A 166 -17.45 20.62 -10.06
C ARG A 166 -16.32 20.13 -9.16
N PHE A 167 -16.55 19.08 -8.37
CA PHE A 167 -15.52 18.48 -7.52
C PHE A 167 -14.32 18.00 -8.34
N LEU A 168 -14.57 17.25 -9.41
CA LEU A 168 -13.53 16.73 -10.31
C LEU A 168 -12.77 17.86 -11.02
N LYS A 169 -13.45 18.96 -11.36
CA LYS A 169 -12.80 20.15 -11.91
C LYS A 169 -11.84 20.78 -10.92
N ILE A 170 -12.18 20.85 -9.63
CA ILE A 170 -11.27 21.36 -8.59
C ILE A 170 -10.03 20.47 -8.49
N LEU A 171 -10.20 19.15 -8.47
CA LEU A 171 -9.06 18.22 -8.45
C LEU A 171 -8.16 18.39 -9.69
N LYS A 172 -8.74 18.43 -10.89
CA LYS A 172 -7.98 18.56 -12.13
C LYS A 172 -7.23 19.89 -12.24
N ASN A 173 -7.74 20.94 -11.62
CA ASN A 173 -7.17 22.28 -11.65
C ASN A 173 -6.34 22.58 -10.40
N SER A 174 -5.99 21.57 -9.60
CA SER A 174 -5.10 21.77 -8.45
C SER A 174 -3.76 22.35 -8.89
N GLU A 175 -3.22 23.27 -8.11
CA GLU A 175 -1.95 23.93 -8.41
C GLU A 175 -0.80 23.12 -7.81
N GLU A 176 0.09 22.60 -8.66
CA GLU A 176 1.31 21.93 -8.20
C GLU A 176 2.20 22.92 -7.44
N LYS A 177 2.59 22.54 -6.21
CA LYS A 177 3.45 23.31 -5.32
C LYS A 177 4.44 22.37 -4.62
N PRO A 178 5.52 21.95 -5.29
CA PRO A 178 6.47 20.98 -4.72
C PRO A 178 7.08 21.42 -3.38
N ASP A 179 7.26 22.73 -3.19
CA ASP A 179 7.82 23.31 -1.95
C ASP A 179 6.76 23.63 -0.89
N PHE A 180 5.50 23.25 -1.11
CA PHE A 180 4.44 23.49 -0.12
C PHE A 180 4.71 22.71 1.17
N GLN A 181 4.60 23.41 2.29
CA GLN A 181 4.67 22.83 3.63
C GLN A 181 3.36 23.17 4.36
N PRO A 182 2.63 22.16 4.86
CA PRO A 182 1.38 22.41 5.57
C PRO A 182 1.62 23.14 6.89
N ASP A 183 0.71 24.03 7.26
CA ASP A 183 0.74 24.71 8.56
C ASP A 183 0.37 23.74 9.68
N THR A 184 1.36 23.39 10.51
CA THR A 184 1.18 22.47 11.65
C THR A 184 1.18 23.19 13.00
N THR A 185 1.12 24.53 13.02
CA THR A 185 1.16 25.32 14.26
C THR A 185 -0.01 25.05 15.20
N LYS A 186 -1.15 24.61 14.66
CA LYS A 186 -2.37 24.27 15.41
C LYS A 186 -2.58 22.76 15.59
N GLY A 187 -1.59 21.95 15.22
CA GLY A 187 -1.65 20.49 15.22
C GLY A 187 -1.55 19.90 13.81
N ASP A 188 -1.72 18.59 13.72
CA ASP A 188 -1.66 17.88 12.44
C ASP A 188 -2.82 18.26 11.51
N PRO A 189 -2.63 18.27 10.18
CA PRO A 189 -3.70 18.49 9.24
C PRO A 189 -4.86 17.50 9.42
N THR A 190 -6.07 17.96 9.15
CA THR A 190 -7.23 17.05 9.10
C THR A 190 -7.17 16.20 7.85
N ASP A 191 -7.09 14.88 8.03
CA ASP A 191 -7.09 13.91 6.94
C ASP A 191 -8.48 13.61 6.39
N TYR A 192 -8.53 13.45 5.07
CA TYR A 192 -9.67 12.95 4.32
C TYR A 192 -9.23 11.88 3.32
N GLU A 193 -10.07 10.86 3.13
CA GLU A 193 -9.97 9.95 1.99
C GLU A 193 -11.15 10.23 1.05
N MET A 194 -10.86 10.42 -0.23
CA MET A 194 -11.86 10.58 -1.28
C MET A 194 -11.88 9.36 -2.19
N VAL A 195 -13.07 8.82 -2.44
CA VAL A 195 -13.31 7.63 -3.26
C VAL A 195 -14.13 8.01 -4.48
N LEU A 196 -13.58 7.80 -5.68
CA LEU A 196 -14.18 8.10 -6.98
C LEU A 196 -14.74 6.81 -7.60
N TYR A 197 -16.05 6.72 -7.73
CA TYR A 197 -16.76 5.54 -8.23
C TYR A 197 -17.06 5.67 -9.73
N THR A 198 -16.75 4.61 -10.51
CA THR A 198 -16.87 4.58 -11.98
C THR A 198 -17.70 3.40 -12.51
N ASP A 199 -18.52 2.77 -11.66
CA ASP A 199 -19.23 1.50 -11.90
C ASP A 199 -18.35 0.26 -12.19
N GLU A 200 -17.02 0.43 -12.21
CA GLU A 200 -16.07 -0.66 -12.31
C GLU A 200 -15.89 -1.36 -10.96
N PRO A 201 -15.37 -2.61 -10.91
CA PRO A 201 -15.16 -3.34 -9.65
C PRO A 201 -14.26 -2.63 -8.64
N ILE A 202 -13.38 -1.75 -9.11
CA ILE A 202 -12.43 -0.98 -8.31
C ILE A 202 -12.73 0.50 -8.46
N ALA A 203 -13.01 1.16 -7.34
CA ALA A 203 -13.06 2.62 -7.22
C ALA A 203 -11.67 3.17 -6.89
N TYR A 204 -11.42 4.43 -7.25
CA TYR A 204 -10.14 5.08 -7.03
C TYR A 204 -10.14 5.86 -5.72
N LYS A 205 -9.10 5.69 -4.91
CA LYS A 205 -8.97 6.33 -3.61
C LYS A 205 -7.75 7.24 -3.55
N TYR A 206 -7.94 8.46 -3.06
CA TYR A 206 -6.88 9.43 -2.84
C TYR A 206 -7.02 10.10 -1.49
N ASN A 207 -5.88 10.54 -0.94
CA ASN A 207 -5.86 11.32 0.29
C ASN A 207 -5.97 12.81 -0.04
N MET A 208 -6.66 13.55 0.81
CA MET A 208 -6.76 15.00 0.82
C MET A 208 -6.62 15.47 2.26
N GLN A 209 -5.97 16.61 2.48
CA GLN A 209 -5.69 17.13 3.81
C GLN A 209 -6.06 18.60 3.92
N PHE A 210 -6.34 19.06 5.14
CA PHE A 210 -6.61 20.46 5.45
C PHE A 210 -5.80 20.91 6.67
N ASP A 211 -4.92 21.87 6.51
CA ASP A 211 -4.03 22.37 7.57
C ASP A 211 -4.65 23.48 8.44
N GLY A 212 -5.95 23.76 8.25
CA GLY A 212 -6.65 24.86 8.91
C GLY A 212 -6.80 26.12 8.04
N THR A 213 -6.05 26.19 6.93
CA THR A 213 -6.14 27.29 5.95
C THR A 213 -6.25 26.77 4.52
N THR A 214 -5.47 25.74 4.18
CA THR A 214 -5.26 25.26 2.82
C THR A 214 -5.70 23.80 2.69
N TYR A 215 -6.47 23.50 1.66
CA TYR A 215 -6.71 22.13 1.23
C TYR A 215 -5.61 21.70 0.25
N PHE A 216 -5.04 20.52 0.47
CA PHE A 216 -3.96 20.01 -0.37
C PHE A 216 -4.03 18.48 -0.50
N TRP A 217 -3.35 17.95 -1.49
CA TRP A 217 -3.32 16.53 -1.81
C TRP A 217 -2.07 16.17 -2.64
N TYR A 218 -1.90 14.88 -2.94
CA TYR A 218 -0.71 14.36 -3.61
C TYR A 218 -1.09 13.45 -4.80
N PRO A 219 -1.55 14.01 -5.93
CA PRO A 219 -1.83 13.23 -7.14
C PRO A 219 -0.55 12.71 -7.82
N TRP A 220 0.55 13.46 -7.64
CA TRP A 220 1.92 13.08 -8.00
C TRP A 220 2.92 13.90 -7.16
N GLU A 221 2.84 15.23 -7.27
CA GLU A 221 3.51 16.19 -6.39
C GLU A 221 2.51 16.81 -5.40
N PRO A 222 2.99 17.39 -4.28
CA PRO A 222 2.13 18.22 -3.43
C PRO A 222 1.41 19.27 -4.28
N SER A 223 0.08 19.30 -4.14
CA SER A 223 -0.78 20.16 -4.93
C SER A 223 -1.82 20.83 -4.05
N ILE A 224 -2.06 22.13 -4.28
CA ILE A 224 -3.06 22.92 -3.55
C ILE A 224 -4.40 22.85 -4.28
N LEU A 225 -5.46 22.67 -3.53
CA LEU A 225 -6.85 22.68 -4.00
C LEU A 225 -7.47 24.05 -3.77
N SER A 226 -8.37 24.45 -4.66
CA SER A 226 -9.21 25.65 -4.43
C SER A 226 -10.03 25.49 -3.15
N GLU A 227 -10.16 26.58 -2.38
CA GLU A 227 -11.02 26.65 -1.18
C GLU A 227 -12.47 26.23 -1.44
N GLU A 228 -12.93 26.30 -2.70
CA GLU A 228 -14.24 25.78 -3.12
C GLU A 228 -14.47 24.31 -2.74
N ILE A 229 -13.41 23.52 -2.56
CA ILE A 229 -13.49 22.12 -2.14
C ILE A 229 -14.15 21.98 -0.76
N GLY A 230 -14.00 23.00 0.11
CA GLY A 230 -14.60 23.03 1.43
C GLY A 230 -16.13 22.99 1.39
N ALA A 231 -16.76 23.43 0.29
CA ALA A 231 -18.22 23.36 0.13
C ALA A 231 -18.77 21.92 0.04
N PHE A 232 -17.90 20.92 -0.14
CA PHE A 232 -18.25 19.51 -0.18
C PHE A 232 -18.01 18.78 1.14
N ILE A 233 -17.40 19.45 2.11
CA ILE A 233 -17.07 18.91 3.43
C ILE A 233 -18.07 19.51 4.42
N PRO A 234 -18.91 18.70 5.09
CA PRO A 234 -19.83 19.20 6.10
C PRO A 234 -19.05 19.78 7.29
N ASN A 235 -19.57 20.89 7.83
CA ASN A 235 -19.08 21.50 9.07
C ASN A 235 -19.23 20.57 10.29
#